data_AF-A0A1Y5PLN8-F1
#
_entry.id   AF-A0A1Y5PLN8-F1
#
_cell.length_a   1.000
_cell.length_b   1.000
_cell.length_c   1.000
_cell.angle_alpha   90.00
_cell.angle_beta   90.00
_cell.angle_gamma   90.00
#
_symmetry.space_group_name_H-M   'P 1'
#
loop_
_entity.id
_entity.type
_entity.pdbx_description
1 polymer ?
#
loop_
_entity_poly.entity_id
_entity_poly.type
_entity_poly.pdbx_seq_one_letter_code
_entity_poly.pdbx_strand_id
1 'polypeptide(L)'
;MDKNDNTRWAIDVMTEWATGDPADTTASGKRLMEYVSEAPDPDGVDGEMKLMSGLLNLCGVLLVRLEKETGKSMQWHLQDIARKSL
;
A
#
# COMPACT_ATOMS: atom_id res chain seq x y z
N MET A 1 -13.42 -12.40 1.02
CA MET A 1 -12.43 -11.38 0.64
C MET A 1 -11.32 -11.96 -0.23
N ASP A 2 -11.27 -11.60 -1.51
CA ASP A 2 -10.14 -11.96 -2.38
C ASP A 2 -8.93 -11.08 -2.06
N LYS A 3 -7.87 -11.69 -1.53
CA LYS A 3 -6.63 -10.98 -1.17
C LYS A 3 -5.93 -10.35 -2.38
N ASN A 4 -6.12 -10.94 -3.56
CA ASN A 4 -5.51 -10.47 -4.79
C ASN A 4 -6.16 -9.17 -5.27
N ASP A 5 -7.49 -9.06 -5.14
CA ASP A 5 -8.23 -7.86 -5.54
C ASP A 5 -7.90 -6.65 -4.67
N ASN A 6 -7.81 -6.82 -3.35
CA ASN A 6 -7.45 -5.72 -2.45
C ASN A 6 -6.02 -5.23 -2.69
N THR A 7 -5.08 -6.15 -2.93
CA THR A 7 -3.69 -5.79 -3.22
C THR A 7 -3.59 -5.06 -4.56
N ARG A 8 -4.47 -5.35 -5.53
CA ARG A 8 -4.53 -4.65 -6.81
C ARG A 8 -4.88 -3.16 -6.64
N TRP A 9 -5.84 -2.81 -5.78
CA TRP A 9 -6.19 -1.41 -5.50
C TRP A 9 -5.02 -0.64 -4.90
N ALA A 10 -4.33 -1.25 -3.93
CA ALA A 10 -3.13 -0.66 -3.34
C ALA A 10 -2.02 -0.46 -4.37
N ILE A 11 -1.82 -1.42 -5.28
CA ILE A 11 -0.85 -1.30 -6.38
C ILE A 11 -1.24 -0.14 -7.30
N ASP A 12 -2.51 0.03 -7.64
CA ASP A 12 -2.97 1.12 -8.51
C ASP A 12 -2.65 2.50 -7.89
N VAL A 13 -3.02 2.70 -6.62
CA VAL A 13 -2.72 3.94 -5.86
C VAL A 13 -1.21 4.21 -5.81
N MET A 14 -0.42 3.19 -5.46
CA MET A 14 1.04 3.36 -5.31
C MET A 14 1.74 3.50 -6.66
N THR A 15 1.18 2.95 -7.74
CA THR A 15 1.68 3.15 -9.11
C THR A 15 1.42 4.58 -9.55
N GLU A 16 0.21 5.11 -9.34
CA GLU A 16 -0.10 6.51 -9.63
C GLU A 16 0.86 7.45 -8.89
N TRP A 17 1.14 7.18 -7.60
CA TRP A 17 2.13 7.94 -6.84
C TRP A 17 3.53 7.83 -7.45
N ALA A 18 4.00 6.62 -7.75
CA ALA A 18 5.35 6.39 -8.26
C ALA A 18 5.59 6.95 -9.68
N THR A 19 4.54 7.17 -10.46
CA THR A 19 4.64 7.65 -11.85
C THR A 19 4.59 9.18 -11.95
N GLY A 20 4.03 9.86 -10.93
CA GLY A 20 3.98 11.31 -10.83
C GLY A 20 5.21 11.94 -10.17
N ASP A 21 5.09 13.19 -9.72
CA ASP A 21 6.06 13.79 -8.79
C ASP A 21 5.84 13.15 -7.41
N PRO A 22 6.84 12.45 -6.83
CA PRO A 22 6.68 11.82 -5.52
C PRO A 22 6.33 12.78 -4.38
N ALA A 23 6.59 14.09 -4.55
CA ALA A 23 6.20 15.13 -3.60
C ALA A 23 4.75 15.61 -3.79
N ASP A 24 4.13 15.35 -4.95
CA ASP A 24 2.73 15.67 -5.24
C ASP A 24 1.86 14.42 -5.15
N THR A 25 1.08 14.33 -4.07
CA THR A 25 0.17 13.20 -3.81
C THR A 25 -1.25 13.45 -4.33
N THR A 26 -1.49 14.50 -5.13
CA THR A 26 -2.85 14.85 -5.58
C THR A 26 -3.50 13.73 -6.40
N ALA A 27 -2.78 13.18 -7.38
CA ALA A 27 -3.31 12.15 -8.27
C ALA A 27 -3.54 10.81 -7.55
N SER A 28 -2.55 10.36 -6.77
CA SER A 28 -2.67 9.15 -5.95
C SER A 28 -3.70 9.30 -4.84
N GLY A 29 -3.84 10.50 -4.27
CA GLY A 29 -4.87 10.84 -3.29
C GLY A 29 -6.27 10.74 -3.88
N LYS A 30 -6.47 11.15 -5.13
CA LYS A 30 -7.76 10.95 -5.83
C LYS A 30 -8.08 9.46 -5.99
N ARG A 31 -7.10 8.64 -6.41
CA ARG A 31 -7.26 7.18 -6.51
C ARG A 31 -7.60 6.54 -5.16
N LEU A 32 -6.91 6.97 -4.10
CA LEU A 32 -7.19 6.52 -2.74
C LEU A 32 -8.64 6.83 -2.35
N MET A 33 -9.11 8.06 -2.58
CA MET A 33 -10.47 8.46 -2.23
C MET A 33 -11.54 7.74 -3.05
N GLU A 34 -11.27 7.44 -4.33
CA GLU A 34 -12.14 6.59 -5.16
C GLU A 34 -12.36 5.24 -4.49
N TYR A 35 -11.30 4.56 -4.06
CA TYR A 35 -11.40 3.25 -3.41
C TYR A 35 -11.98 3.28 -2.00
N VAL A 36 -11.64 4.30 -1.18
CA VAL A 36 -12.19 4.44 0.18
C VAL A 36 -13.71 4.67 0.15
N SER A 37 -14.21 5.32 -0.90
CA SER A 37 -15.64 5.61 -1.05
C SER A 37 -16.47 4.44 -1.59
N GLU A 38 -15.84 3.30 -1.91
CA GLU A 38 -16.53 2.11 -2.38
C GLU A 38 -17.45 1.55 -1.29
N ALA A 39 -18.69 1.23 -1.70
CA ALA A 39 -19.69 0.71 -0.79
C ALA A 39 -19.29 -0.66 -0.20
N PRO A 40 -19.81 -1.03 0.97
CA PRO A 40 -19.61 -2.36 1.55
C PRO A 40 -20.00 -3.47 0.57
N ASP A 41 -19.21 -4.53 0.52
CA ASP A 41 -19.59 -5.75 -0.20
C ASP A 41 -20.65 -6.56 0.56
N PRO A 42 -21.14 -7.69 0.00
CA PRO A 42 -22.11 -8.54 0.69
C PRO A 42 -21.63 -9.10 2.05
N ASP A 43 -20.33 -9.11 2.31
CA ASP A 43 -19.74 -9.53 3.59
C ASP A 43 -19.65 -8.36 4.60
N GLY A 44 -20.10 -7.16 4.22
CA GLY A 44 -20.08 -5.96 5.05
C GLY A 44 -18.73 -5.25 5.12
N VAL A 45 -17.77 -5.60 4.24
CA VAL A 45 -16.45 -4.96 4.21
C VAL A 45 -16.46 -3.77 3.26
N ASP A 46 -16.22 -2.59 3.79
CA ASP A 46 -16.15 -1.33 3.04
C ASP A 46 -14.83 -1.14 2.29
N GLY A 47 -14.81 -0.12 1.41
CA GLY A 47 -13.66 0.24 0.61
C GLY A 47 -12.42 0.59 1.42
N GLU A 48 -12.60 1.28 2.55
CA GLU A 48 -11.52 1.64 3.47
C GLU A 48 -10.79 0.39 4.00
N MET A 49 -11.53 -0.58 4.54
CA MET A 49 -10.96 -1.82 5.08
C MET A 49 -10.26 -2.65 4.00
N LYS A 50 -10.80 -2.66 2.77
CA LYS A 50 -10.19 -3.34 1.63
C LYS A 50 -8.88 -2.69 1.24
N LEU A 51 -8.85 -1.38 1.09
CA LEU A 51 -7.66 -0.64 0.70
C LEU A 51 -6.57 -0.75 1.78
N MET A 52 -6.92 -0.61 3.06
CA MET A 52 -5.99 -0.77 4.17
C MET A 52 -5.37 -2.17 4.17
N SER A 53 -6.18 -3.22 3.99
CA SER A 53 -5.69 -4.60 3.88
C SER A 53 -4.77 -4.79 2.66
N GLY A 54 -5.12 -4.18 1.54
CA GLY A 54 -4.31 -4.17 0.31
C GLY A 54 -2.95 -3.50 0.50
N LEU A 55 -2.91 -2.32 1.13
CA LEU A 55 -1.69 -1.57 1.42
C LEU A 55 -0.78 -2.36 2.36
N LEU A 56 -1.34 -2.98 3.41
CA LEU A 56 -0.57 -3.83 4.31
C LEU A 56 0.07 -5.03 3.58
N ASN A 57 -0.71 -5.71 2.73
CA ASN A 57 -0.19 -6.81 1.92
C ASN A 57 0.91 -6.35 0.96
N LEU A 58 0.73 -5.20 0.30
CA LEU A 58 1.71 -4.62 -0.60
C LEU A 58 3.01 -4.27 0.15
N CYS A 59 2.93 -3.66 1.33
CA CYS A 59 4.10 -3.42 2.19
C CYS A 59 4.85 -4.71 2.48
N GLY A 60 4.15 -5.79 2.82
CA GLY A 60 4.77 -7.11 3.01
C GLY A 60 5.50 -7.62 1.76
N VAL A 61 4.86 -7.53 0.59
CA VAL A 61 5.49 -7.92 -0.69
C VAL A 61 6.74 -7.09 -1.00
N LEU A 62 6.67 -5.77 -0.80
CA LEU A 62 7.78 -4.86 -1.04
C LEU A 62 8.93 -5.12 -0.06
N LEU A 63 8.65 -5.37 1.22
CA LEU A 63 9.66 -5.71 2.22
C LEU A 63 10.34 -7.04 1.93
N VAL A 64 9.61 -8.08 1.48
CA VAL A 64 10.20 -9.34 1.01
C VAL A 64 11.15 -9.11 -0.16
N ARG A 65 10.75 -8.28 -1.14
CA ARG A 65 11.60 -7.96 -2.29
C ARG A 65 12.85 -7.20 -1.85
N LEU A 66 12.70 -6.19 -1.00
CA LEU A 66 13.81 -5.39 -0.50
C LEU A 66 14.79 -6.24 0.31
N GLU A 67 14.31 -7.17 1.15
CA GLU A 67 15.17 -8.10 1.88
C GLU A 67 16.02 -8.96 0.94
N LYS A 68 15.42 -9.47 -0.15
CA LYS A 68 16.15 -10.25 -1.16
C LYS A 68 17.21 -9.41 -1.88
N GLU A 69 16.89 -8.17 -2.23
CA GLU A 69 17.81 -7.28 -2.95
C GLU A 69 18.97 -6.76 -2.08
N THR A 70 18.73 -6.53 -0.79
CA THR A 70 19.76 -5.92 0.09
C THR A 70 20.43 -6.91 1.05
N GLY A 71 19.90 -8.12 1.20
CA GLY A 71 20.35 -9.10 2.20
C GLY A 71 20.11 -8.66 3.66
N LYS A 72 19.28 -7.63 3.89
CA LYS A 72 18.92 -7.13 5.22
C LYS A 72 17.49 -7.50 5.53
N SER A 73 17.22 -7.93 6.76
CA SER A 73 15.87 -8.38 7.12
C SER A 73 14.83 -7.26 7.00
N MET A 74 13.56 -7.61 6.78
CA MET A 74 12.45 -6.64 6.82
C MET A 74 12.46 -5.80 8.11
N GLN A 75 12.70 -6.46 9.25
CA GLN A 75 12.80 -5.80 10.55
C GLN A 75 13.93 -4.76 10.58
N TRP A 76 15.08 -5.08 10.00
CA TRP A 76 16.20 -4.15 9.93
C TRP A 76 15.81 -2.89 9.15
N HIS A 77 15.15 -3.02 8.00
CA HIS A 77 14.70 -1.88 7.20
C HIS A 77 13.72 -0.99 7.95
N LEU A 78 12.72 -1.58 8.61
CA LEU A 78 11.74 -0.84 9.40
C LEU A 78 12.40 -0.09 10.57
N GLN A 79 13.34 -0.74 11.27
CA GLN A 79 14.09 -0.12 12.36
C GLN A 79 15.05 0.97 11.85
N ASP A 80 15.63 0.81 10.66
CA ASP A 80 16.49 1.82 10.05
C ASP A 80 15.70 3.09 9.69
N ILE A 81 14.50 2.93 9.09
CA ILE A 81 13.59 4.05 8.80
C ILE A 81 13.18 4.76 10.09
N ALA A 82 12.79 4.01 11.13
CA ALA A 82 12.38 4.58 12.40
C ALA A 82 13.49 5.41 13.08
N ARG A 83 14.77 5.03 12.92
CA ARG A 83 15.91 5.80 13.46
C ARG A 83 16.23 7.08 12.69
N LYS A 84 15.82 7.18 11.42
CA LYS A 84 16.15 8.31 10.53
C LYS A 84 15.02 9.31 10.38
N SER A 85 13.78 8.90 10.67
CA SER A 85 12.56 9.65 10.36
C SER A 85 11.81 10.14 11.61
N LEU A 86 12.29 9.77 12.80
CA LEU A 86 11.80 10.17 14.13
C LEU A 86 12.99 10.60 14.98
#